data_AF-A0A925LNM0-F1
#
_entry.id   AF-A0A925LNM0-F1
#
_cell.length_a   1.000
_cell.length_b   1.000
_cell.length_c   1.000
_cell.angle_alpha   90.00
_cell.angle_beta   90.00
_cell.angle_gamma   90.00
#
_symmetry.space_group_name_H-M   'P 1'
#
loop_
_entity.id
_entity.type
_entity.pdbx_description
1 polymer ?
#
loop_
_entity_poly.entity_id
_entity_poly.type
_entity_poly.pdbx_seq_one_letter_code
_entity_poly.pdbx_strand_id
1 'polypeptide(L)'
;NLDAIIAVGFRVNSSRAVQFRQWATGVLRDFAIRGYVLDKERLKNGSFFNKEYFDNLLAEIREIRASERKFYQKITDIYATAMDYSADAETTKTFFAAVQNKLHFAIHGHTAAELIVKRADSRKDHMGLTTWKNAPSGKILKPDAAVAKNYLTEKELKSLDRFVTMYLDYAEDQAERNIPMTMEDWAGKLNAFLRFNEREILDNPGKVTQEIAKAFAESEYEKYRIVQDRLFESDFDRHIKLLLEDGKNR
;
A
#
# COMPACT_ATOMS: atom_id res chain seq x y z
N ASN A 1 -14.83 -34.30 12.48
CA ASN A 1 -14.20 -33.19 11.71
C ASN A 1 -12.70 -33.32 11.52
N LEU A 2 -11.92 -33.85 12.48
CA LEU A 2 -10.46 -34.01 12.30
C LEU A 2 -10.09 -34.93 11.12
N ASP A 3 -10.75 -36.08 10.97
CA ASP A 3 -10.49 -37.00 9.85
C ASP A 3 -10.79 -36.37 8.49
N ALA A 4 -11.80 -35.51 8.41
CA ALA A 4 -12.12 -34.74 7.21
C ALA A 4 -11.03 -33.69 6.91
N ILE A 5 -10.52 -33.00 7.94
CA ILE A 5 -9.42 -32.03 7.79
C ILE A 5 -8.13 -32.73 7.32
N ILE A 6 -7.81 -33.89 7.89
CA ILE A 6 -6.67 -34.71 7.47
C ILE A 6 -6.89 -35.22 6.03
N ALA A 7 -8.06 -35.78 5.72
CA ALA A 7 -8.37 -36.31 4.40
C ALA A 7 -8.30 -35.22 3.32
N VAL A 8 -8.83 -34.03 3.58
CA VAL A 8 -8.78 -32.87 2.66
C VAL A 8 -7.35 -32.31 2.58
N GLY A 9 -6.67 -32.13 3.71
CA GLY A 9 -5.30 -31.61 3.75
C GLY A 9 -4.27 -32.47 3.00
N PHE A 10 -4.50 -33.79 2.92
CA PHE A 10 -3.64 -34.71 2.17
C PHE A 10 -4.11 -34.98 0.74
N ARG A 11 -5.39 -34.75 0.39
CA ARG A 11 -5.92 -34.98 -0.97
C ARG A 11 -5.97 -33.76 -1.87
N VAL A 12 -5.97 -32.54 -1.31
CA VAL A 12 -6.11 -31.30 -2.09
C VAL A 12 -4.73 -30.67 -2.35
N ASN A 13 -4.54 -30.10 -3.54
CA ASN A 13 -3.33 -29.39 -3.95
C ASN A 13 -3.48 -27.86 -3.82
N SER A 14 -3.89 -27.39 -2.65
CA SER A 14 -3.88 -25.95 -2.33
C SER A 14 -2.64 -25.57 -1.53
N SER A 15 -2.25 -24.30 -1.56
CA SER A 15 -1.13 -23.77 -0.75
C SER A 15 -1.33 -24.07 0.74
N ARG A 16 -2.58 -23.97 1.23
CA ARG A 16 -2.95 -24.30 2.61
C ARG A 16 -2.80 -25.79 2.91
N ALA A 17 -3.10 -26.67 1.96
CA ALA A 17 -2.88 -28.11 2.09
C ALA A 17 -1.38 -28.45 2.11
N VAL A 18 -0.56 -27.75 1.32
CA VAL A 18 0.91 -27.89 1.36
C VAL A 18 1.47 -27.47 2.72
N GLN A 19 1.08 -26.31 3.24
CA GLN A 19 1.47 -25.83 4.58
C GLN A 19 1.04 -26.83 5.68
N PHE A 20 -0.20 -27.33 5.61
CA PHE A 20 -0.68 -28.35 6.54
C PHE A 20 0.18 -29.62 6.49
N ARG A 21 0.54 -30.11 5.29
CA ARG A 21 1.40 -31.30 5.16
C ARG A 21 2.81 -31.07 5.72
N GLN A 22 3.40 -29.90 5.47
CA GLN A 22 4.70 -29.53 6.03
C GLN A 22 4.65 -29.51 7.56
N TRP A 23 3.65 -28.84 8.13
CA TRP A 23 3.43 -28.78 9.58
C TRP A 23 3.18 -30.18 10.16
N ALA A 24 2.26 -30.96 9.60
CA ALA A 24 1.92 -32.29 10.07
C ALA A 24 3.12 -33.24 10.00
N THR A 25 3.94 -33.15 8.94
CA THR A 25 5.17 -33.94 8.83
C THR A 25 6.17 -33.59 9.94
N GLY A 26 6.29 -32.31 10.29
CA GLY A 26 7.11 -31.86 11.42
C GLY A 26 6.62 -32.44 12.75
N VAL A 27 5.32 -32.30 13.02
CA VAL A 27 4.68 -32.85 14.23
C VAL A 27 4.86 -34.37 14.32
N LEU A 28 4.61 -35.10 13.24
CA LEU A 28 4.76 -36.55 13.20
C LEU A 28 6.23 -36.98 13.40
N ARG A 29 7.19 -36.25 12.83
CA ARG A 29 8.62 -36.50 13.06
C ARG A 29 8.99 -36.31 14.53
N ASP A 30 8.57 -35.21 15.14
CA ASP A 30 8.86 -34.93 16.55
C ASP A 30 8.23 -35.99 17.46
N PHE A 31 6.99 -36.39 17.17
CA PHE A 31 6.32 -37.47 17.88
C PHE A 31 7.07 -38.80 17.73
N ALA A 32 7.50 -39.16 16.52
CA ALA A 32 8.21 -40.40 16.26
C ALA A 32 9.57 -40.48 16.99
N ILE A 33 10.25 -39.35 17.17
CA ILE A 33 11.55 -39.28 17.86
C ILE A 33 11.38 -39.26 19.38
N ARG A 34 10.44 -38.47 19.90
CA ARG A 34 10.33 -38.17 21.34
C ARG A 34 9.23 -38.93 22.07
N GLY A 35 8.29 -39.53 21.33
CA GLY A 35 7.10 -40.19 21.87
C GLY A 35 5.97 -39.24 22.30
N TYR A 36 6.17 -37.93 22.16
CA TYR A 36 5.18 -36.90 22.45
C TYR A 36 5.47 -35.62 21.65
N VAL A 37 4.44 -34.79 21.43
CA VAL A 37 4.57 -33.45 20.88
C VAL A 37 3.95 -32.48 21.87
N LEU A 38 4.67 -31.40 22.15
CA LEU A 38 4.28 -30.42 23.16
C LEU A 38 4.29 -29.03 22.54
N ASP A 39 3.11 -28.44 22.39
CA ASP A 39 2.95 -27.05 21.96
C ASP A 39 3.21 -26.13 23.15
N LYS A 40 4.48 -25.77 23.35
CA LYS A 40 4.95 -25.00 24.51
C LYS A 40 4.28 -23.63 24.62
N GLU A 41 4.06 -22.95 23.50
CA GLU A 41 3.45 -21.63 23.49
C GLU A 41 1.97 -21.72 23.87
N ARG A 42 1.23 -22.68 23.31
CA ARG A 42 -0.16 -22.91 23.71
C ARG A 42 -0.30 -23.39 25.16
N LEU A 43 0.70 -24.09 25.71
CA LEU A 43 0.71 -24.49 27.12
C LEU A 43 0.99 -23.32 28.08
N LYS A 44 1.86 -22.39 27.71
CA LYS A 44 2.09 -21.16 28.50
C LYS A 44 0.87 -20.24 28.47
N ASN A 45 0.22 -20.15 27.32
CA ASN A 45 -0.75 -19.11 27.00
C ASN A 45 -2.21 -19.59 27.00
N GLY A 46 -2.44 -20.90 27.18
CA GLY A 46 -3.74 -21.58 27.08
C GLY A 46 -4.27 -21.70 25.64
N SER A 47 -4.17 -20.63 24.87
CA SER A 47 -4.58 -20.52 23.48
C SER A 47 -3.47 -19.83 22.67
N PHE A 48 -3.38 -20.15 21.37
CA PHE A 48 -2.45 -19.48 20.45
C PHE A 48 -2.77 -17.97 20.32
N PHE A 49 -4.05 -17.63 20.44
CA PHE A 49 -4.55 -16.27 20.50
C PHE A 49 -4.88 -15.95 21.96
N ASN A 50 -3.89 -15.50 22.71
CA ASN A 50 -4.06 -15.05 24.08
C ASN A 50 -4.19 -13.52 24.12
N LYS A 51 -4.42 -12.96 25.32
CA LYS A 51 -4.51 -11.52 25.50
C LYS A 51 -3.25 -10.78 25.00
N GLU A 52 -2.07 -11.33 25.29
CA GLU A 52 -0.79 -10.74 24.89
C GLU A 52 -0.63 -10.64 23.36
N TYR A 53 -1.09 -11.64 22.61
CA TYR A 53 -1.12 -11.59 21.15
C TYR A 53 -1.92 -10.39 20.64
N PHE A 54 -3.13 -10.19 21.16
CA PHE A 54 -4.00 -9.08 20.73
C PHE A 54 -3.50 -7.73 21.24
N ASP A 55 -2.92 -7.65 22.44
CA ASP A 55 -2.28 -6.44 22.95
C ASP A 55 -1.10 -6.02 22.06
N ASN A 56 -0.28 -6.98 21.59
CA ASN A 56 0.81 -6.74 20.65
C ASN A 56 0.31 -6.36 19.25
N LEU A 57 -0.68 -7.08 18.72
CA LEU A 57 -1.31 -6.76 17.42
C LEU A 57 -1.89 -5.34 17.43
N LEU A 58 -2.55 -4.95 18.52
CA LEU A 58 -3.09 -3.60 18.69
C LEU A 58 -1.97 -2.54 18.70
N ALA A 59 -0.86 -2.82 19.38
CA ALA A 59 0.30 -1.94 19.39
C ALA A 59 0.92 -1.77 17.99
N GLU A 60 1.06 -2.86 17.23
CA GLU A 60 1.54 -2.84 15.83
C GLU A 60 0.63 -2.01 14.92
N ILE A 61 -0.70 -2.20 15.01
CA ILE A 61 -1.66 -1.41 14.23
C ILE A 61 -1.57 0.09 14.58
N ARG A 62 -1.38 0.43 15.86
CA ARG A 62 -1.20 1.82 16.30
C ARG A 62 0.11 2.43 15.80
N GLU A 63 1.19 1.65 15.72
CA GLU A 63 2.44 2.08 15.09
C GLU A 63 2.24 2.39 13.60
N ILE A 64 1.55 1.49 12.87
CA ILE A 64 1.21 1.69 11.45
C ILE A 64 0.40 2.98 11.28
N ARG A 65 -0.59 3.21 12.15
CA ARG A 65 -1.42 4.43 12.15
C ARG A 65 -0.56 5.68 12.34
N ALA A 66 0.32 5.69 13.34
CA ALA A 66 1.20 6.82 13.67
C ALA A 66 2.29 7.09 12.61
N SER A 67 2.63 6.10 11.79
CA SER A 67 3.69 6.24 10.79
C SER A 67 3.40 7.32 9.73
N GLU A 68 4.43 7.97 9.22
CA GLU A 68 4.32 8.91 8.06
C GLU A 68 4.40 8.18 6.71
N ARG A 69 4.29 6.83 6.72
CA ARG A 69 4.40 6.01 5.51
C ARG A 69 3.27 6.32 4.54
N LYS A 70 3.52 6.03 3.25
CA LYS A 70 2.55 6.29 2.19
C LYS A 70 1.26 5.49 2.43
N PHE A 71 0.13 6.05 2.00
CA PHE A 71 -1.22 5.47 2.14
C PHE A 71 -1.30 3.97 1.84
N TYR A 72 -0.83 3.55 0.67
CA TYR A 72 -0.86 2.14 0.25
C TYR A 72 0.10 1.27 1.06
N GLN A 73 1.19 1.82 1.61
CA GLN A 73 2.10 1.07 2.47
C GLN A 73 1.42 0.73 3.80
N LYS A 74 0.65 1.65 4.40
CA LYS A 74 -0.12 1.34 5.61
C LYS A 74 -1.10 0.19 5.40
N ILE A 75 -1.77 0.14 4.25
CA ILE A 75 -2.67 -0.98 3.91
C ILE A 75 -1.89 -2.29 3.76
N THR A 76 -0.71 -2.28 3.15
CA THR A 76 0.14 -3.48 3.05
C THR A 76 0.72 -3.90 4.40
N ASP A 77 1.02 -2.95 5.28
CA ASP A 77 1.50 -3.22 6.63
C ASP A 77 0.39 -3.87 7.46
N ILE A 78 -0.88 -3.40 7.36
CA ILE A 78 -2.03 -4.08 7.97
C ILE A 78 -2.22 -5.50 7.40
N TYR A 79 -2.06 -5.69 6.09
CA TYR A 79 -2.12 -7.03 5.52
C TYR A 79 -1.03 -7.96 6.10
N ALA A 80 0.15 -7.42 6.40
CA ALA A 80 1.25 -8.17 6.99
C ALA A 80 1.01 -8.62 8.44
N THR A 81 0.04 -8.02 9.15
CA THR A 81 -0.36 -8.48 10.49
C THR A 81 -1.23 -9.74 10.48
N ALA A 82 -1.55 -10.28 9.29
CA ALA A 82 -2.30 -11.51 9.16
C ALA A 82 -1.64 -12.67 9.92
N MET A 83 -2.44 -13.47 10.61
CA MET A 83 -1.96 -14.63 11.37
C MET A 83 -1.26 -15.69 10.51
N ASP A 84 -1.57 -15.73 9.22
CA ASP A 84 -1.00 -16.65 8.23
C ASP A 84 -0.11 -15.94 7.20
N TYR A 85 0.34 -14.71 7.51
CA TYR A 85 1.13 -13.90 6.58
C TYR A 85 2.36 -14.63 6.06
N SER A 86 2.57 -14.53 4.75
CA SER A 86 3.78 -15.02 4.08
C SER A 86 4.15 -14.07 2.94
N ALA A 87 5.36 -13.53 2.99
CA ALA A 87 5.90 -12.65 1.95
C ALA A 87 6.06 -13.36 0.60
N ASP A 88 6.33 -14.67 0.62
CA ASP A 88 6.56 -15.48 -0.57
C ASP A 88 5.27 -15.99 -1.23
N ALA A 89 4.14 -15.90 -0.52
CA ALA A 89 2.85 -16.37 -1.01
C ALA A 89 2.39 -15.57 -2.24
N GLU A 90 1.83 -16.29 -3.21
CA GLU A 90 1.29 -15.68 -4.44
C GLU A 90 0.15 -14.69 -4.14
N THR A 91 -0.64 -14.97 -3.10
CA THR A 91 -1.69 -14.08 -2.59
C THR A 91 -1.13 -12.73 -2.17
N THR A 92 0.01 -12.71 -1.46
CA THR A 92 0.68 -11.48 -1.02
C THR A 92 1.22 -10.69 -2.19
N LYS A 93 1.90 -11.35 -3.14
CA LYS A 93 2.42 -10.71 -4.35
C LYS A 93 1.28 -10.07 -5.17
N THR A 94 0.19 -10.81 -5.34
CA THR A 94 -1.02 -10.34 -6.04
C THR A 94 -1.64 -9.16 -5.30
N PHE A 95 -1.77 -9.24 -3.97
CA PHE A 95 -2.32 -8.17 -3.15
C PHE A 95 -1.48 -6.88 -3.24
N PHE A 96 -0.16 -6.98 -3.09
CA PHE A 96 0.75 -5.83 -3.19
C PHE A 96 0.77 -5.21 -4.59
N ALA A 97 0.70 -6.03 -5.64
CA ALA A 97 0.59 -5.52 -7.01
C ALA A 97 -0.74 -4.80 -7.26
N ALA A 98 -1.84 -5.26 -6.65
CA ALA A 98 -3.18 -4.73 -6.92
C ALA A 98 -3.59 -3.54 -6.03
N VAL A 99 -3.08 -3.45 -4.79
CA VAL A 99 -3.57 -2.49 -3.77
C VAL A 99 -3.49 -1.03 -4.25
N GLN A 100 -2.37 -0.66 -4.89
CA GLN A 100 -2.19 0.71 -5.38
C GLN A 100 -3.23 1.06 -6.44
N ASN A 101 -3.43 0.18 -7.43
CA ASN A 101 -4.39 0.42 -8.51
C ASN A 101 -5.84 0.41 -7.99
N LYS A 102 -6.17 -0.45 -7.03
CA LYS A 102 -7.50 -0.44 -6.38
C LYS A 102 -7.79 0.89 -5.70
N LEU A 103 -6.84 1.44 -4.95
CA LEU A 103 -7.01 2.72 -4.27
C LEU A 103 -7.11 3.90 -5.25
N HIS A 104 -6.28 3.94 -6.29
CA HIS A 104 -6.38 4.95 -7.34
C HIS A 104 -7.75 4.89 -8.03
N PHE A 105 -8.18 3.68 -8.42
CA PHE A 105 -9.46 3.50 -9.11
C PHE A 105 -10.65 3.90 -8.24
N ALA A 106 -10.64 3.54 -6.96
CA ALA A 106 -11.70 3.89 -6.03
C ALA A 106 -11.90 5.40 -5.81
N ILE A 107 -10.83 6.18 -5.97
CA ILE A 107 -10.86 7.62 -5.73
C ILE A 107 -11.24 8.41 -7.00
N HIS A 108 -10.75 7.98 -8.17
CA HIS A 108 -10.85 8.78 -9.39
C HIS A 108 -11.09 7.96 -10.68
N GLY A 109 -11.42 6.67 -10.57
CA GLY A 109 -11.83 5.83 -11.71
C GLY A 109 -10.71 5.45 -12.70
N HIS A 110 -9.45 5.56 -12.29
CA HIS A 110 -8.30 5.22 -13.13
C HIS A 110 -7.26 4.41 -12.35
N THR A 111 -6.54 3.53 -13.02
CA THR A 111 -5.30 2.96 -12.44
C THR A 111 -4.23 4.04 -12.30
N ALA A 112 -3.15 3.74 -11.57
CA ALA A 112 -2.02 4.68 -11.42
C ALA A 112 -1.41 5.05 -12.80
N ALA A 113 -1.28 4.06 -13.69
CA ALA A 113 -0.75 4.24 -15.04
C ALA A 113 -1.68 5.09 -15.92
N GLU A 114 -2.98 4.81 -15.89
CA GLU A 114 -3.98 5.58 -16.62
C GLU A 114 -4.07 7.03 -16.16
N LEU A 115 -3.96 7.27 -14.84
CA LEU A 115 -3.93 8.61 -14.27
C LEU A 115 -2.78 9.45 -14.83
N ILE A 116 -1.58 8.87 -14.88
CA ILE A 116 -0.39 9.53 -15.40
C ILE A 116 -0.61 9.93 -16.86
N VAL A 117 -1.03 8.99 -17.72
CA VAL A 117 -1.28 9.27 -19.14
C VAL A 117 -2.36 10.33 -19.33
N LYS A 118 -3.38 10.34 -18.46
CA LYS A 118 -4.48 11.32 -18.53
C LYS A 118 -4.07 12.73 -18.07
N ARG A 119 -3.15 12.85 -17.11
CA ARG A 119 -2.88 14.13 -16.42
C ARG A 119 -1.54 14.78 -16.75
N ALA A 120 -0.51 13.99 -17.06
CA ALA A 120 0.78 14.51 -17.46
C ALA A 120 0.64 15.27 -18.79
N ASP A 121 0.88 16.58 -18.75
CA ASP A 121 0.78 17.44 -19.93
C ASP A 121 1.78 18.59 -19.82
N SER A 122 2.79 18.62 -20.68
CA SER A 122 3.87 19.59 -20.68
C SER A 122 3.42 21.03 -20.95
N ARG A 123 2.17 21.24 -21.36
CA ARG A 123 1.58 22.57 -21.63
C ARG A 123 0.90 23.16 -20.41
N LYS A 124 0.69 22.37 -19.35
CA LYS A 124 0.10 22.84 -18.09
C LYS A 124 1.20 23.33 -17.15
N ASP A 125 0.83 24.21 -16.24
CA ASP A 125 1.67 24.57 -15.10
C ASP A 125 2.08 23.30 -14.36
N HIS A 126 3.38 23.21 -14.03
CA HIS A 126 3.97 22.08 -13.33
C HIS A 126 3.69 20.72 -14.01
N MET A 127 3.47 20.70 -15.33
CA MET A 127 3.04 19.51 -16.09
C MET A 127 1.73 18.87 -15.63
N GLY A 128 0.92 19.60 -14.87
CA GLY A 128 -0.26 19.05 -14.20
C GLY A 128 0.04 18.31 -12.89
N LEU A 129 1.27 18.33 -12.38
CA LEU A 129 1.57 17.89 -11.03
C LEU A 129 0.99 18.88 -10.02
N THR A 130 0.44 18.35 -8.94
CA THR A 130 -0.05 19.10 -7.77
C THR A 130 0.98 19.10 -6.63
N THR A 131 1.89 18.13 -6.61
CA THR A 131 2.99 18.02 -5.64
C THR A 131 4.14 17.20 -6.25
N TRP A 132 5.36 17.40 -5.76
CA TRP A 132 6.57 16.66 -6.15
C TRP A 132 7.61 16.81 -5.04
N LYS A 133 8.75 16.12 -5.15
CA LYS A 133 9.75 16.07 -4.07
C LYS A 133 10.20 17.44 -3.56
N ASN A 134 10.31 18.43 -4.45
CA ASN A 134 10.77 19.78 -4.12
C ASN A 134 9.64 20.84 -4.19
N ALA A 135 8.38 20.42 -4.15
CA ALA A 135 7.25 21.35 -4.19
C ALA A 135 7.22 22.28 -2.96
N PRO A 136 6.64 23.48 -3.07
CA PRO A 136 6.12 24.09 -4.30
C PRO A 136 7.18 24.84 -5.13
N SER A 137 8.35 25.13 -4.55
CA SER A 137 9.28 26.13 -5.12
C SER A 137 10.46 25.54 -5.90
N GLY A 138 10.73 24.24 -5.78
CA GLY A 138 11.84 23.59 -6.46
C GLY A 138 11.47 22.97 -7.80
N LYS A 139 12.48 22.63 -8.61
CA LYS A 139 12.28 21.99 -9.91
C LYS A 139 11.63 20.60 -9.77
N ILE A 140 10.74 20.31 -10.71
CA ILE A 140 10.27 18.95 -11.00
C ILE A 140 11.45 18.17 -11.58
N LEU A 141 11.69 16.98 -11.04
CA LEU A 141 12.68 16.03 -11.55
C LEU A 141 11.97 14.97 -12.38
N LYS A 142 12.70 14.37 -13.32
CA LYS A 142 12.19 13.29 -14.18
C LYS A 142 11.48 12.15 -13.39
N PRO A 143 12.00 11.68 -12.24
CA PRO A 143 11.31 10.66 -11.45
C PRO A 143 9.96 11.12 -10.87
N ASP A 144 9.80 12.42 -10.59
CA ASP A 144 8.54 12.96 -10.05
C ASP A 144 7.39 12.83 -11.06
N ALA A 145 7.69 12.98 -12.35
CA ALA A 145 6.69 12.88 -13.42
C ALA A 145 6.10 11.46 -13.54
N ALA A 146 6.82 10.42 -13.13
CA ALA A 146 6.36 9.03 -13.19
C ALA A 146 5.55 8.59 -11.95
N VAL A 147 5.34 9.47 -10.97
CA VAL A 147 4.62 9.15 -9.73
C VAL A 147 3.15 9.58 -9.83
N ALA A 148 2.23 8.62 -9.93
CA ALA A 148 0.80 8.89 -10.06
C ALA A 148 0.23 9.79 -8.93
N LYS A 149 0.69 9.61 -7.68
CA LYS A 149 0.28 10.43 -6.53
C LYS A 149 0.51 11.93 -6.76
N ASN A 150 1.56 12.29 -7.49
CA ASN A 150 1.93 13.68 -7.76
C ASN A 150 0.93 14.42 -8.64
N TYR A 151 0.00 13.70 -9.28
CA TYR A 151 -1.08 14.27 -10.10
C TYR A 151 -2.43 14.31 -9.38
N LEU A 152 -2.51 13.87 -8.11
CA LEU A 152 -3.76 13.85 -7.35
C LEU A 152 -4.13 15.24 -6.85
N THR A 153 -5.37 15.62 -7.02
CA THR A 153 -5.91 16.86 -6.44
C THR A 153 -5.97 16.76 -4.92
N GLU A 154 -6.02 17.91 -4.23
CA GLU A 154 -6.18 17.95 -2.78
C GLU A 154 -7.43 17.19 -2.30
N LYS A 155 -8.55 17.31 -3.05
CA LYS A 155 -9.80 16.58 -2.78
C LYS A 155 -9.61 15.07 -2.86
N GLU A 156 -8.87 14.59 -3.87
CA GLU A 156 -8.58 13.16 -4.03
C GLU A 156 -7.63 12.64 -2.95
N LEU A 157 -6.59 13.41 -2.62
CA LEU A 157 -5.67 13.08 -1.53
C LEU A 157 -6.42 12.99 -0.18
N LYS A 158 -7.29 13.96 0.11
CA LYS A 158 -8.12 13.95 1.32
C LYS A 158 -9.10 12.77 1.33
N SER A 159 -9.68 12.42 0.18
CA SER A 159 -10.54 11.25 0.07
C SER A 159 -9.77 9.94 0.27
N LEU A 160 -8.53 9.85 -0.21
CA LEU A 160 -7.65 8.70 0.00
C LEU A 160 -7.23 8.58 1.47
N ASP A 161 -6.86 9.69 2.10
CA ASP A 161 -6.50 9.74 3.52
C ASP A 161 -7.65 9.31 4.42
N ARG A 162 -8.86 9.81 4.15
CA ARG A 162 -10.08 9.40 4.86
C ARG A 162 -10.31 7.89 4.72
N PHE A 163 -10.16 7.34 3.51
CA PHE A 163 -10.34 5.91 3.27
C PHE A 163 -9.35 5.06 4.09
N VAL A 164 -8.05 5.42 4.04
CA VAL A 164 -7.01 4.70 4.78
C VAL A 164 -7.25 4.78 6.28
N THR A 165 -7.62 5.95 6.78
CA THR A 165 -7.97 6.14 8.21
C THR A 165 -9.10 5.21 8.63
N MET A 166 -10.19 5.17 7.88
CA MET A 166 -11.32 4.30 8.21
C MET A 166 -10.96 2.80 8.12
N TYR A 167 -10.04 2.41 7.22
CA TYR A 167 -9.56 1.03 7.14
C TYR A 167 -8.66 0.67 8.35
N LEU A 168 -7.84 1.62 8.83
CA LEU A 168 -7.06 1.46 10.06
C LEU A 168 -7.97 1.37 11.29
N ASP A 169 -9.04 2.16 11.36
CA ASP A 169 -10.06 2.06 12.41
C ASP A 169 -10.71 0.67 12.42
N TYR A 170 -11.05 0.15 11.24
CA TYR A 170 -11.56 -1.22 11.13
C TYR A 170 -10.56 -2.26 11.64
N ALA A 171 -9.27 -2.09 11.31
CA ALA A 171 -8.24 -3.02 11.75
C ALA A 171 -8.05 -2.99 13.27
N GLU A 172 -8.07 -1.80 13.86
CA GLU A 172 -8.01 -1.62 15.31
C GLU A 172 -9.21 -2.28 16.00
N ASP A 173 -10.43 -2.11 15.49
CA ASP A 173 -11.64 -2.78 16.00
C ASP A 173 -11.51 -4.32 15.98
N GLN A 174 -10.94 -4.90 14.91
CA GLN A 174 -10.74 -6.35 14.85
C GLN A 174 -9.78 -6.82 15.96
N ALA A 175 -8.70 -6.09 16.20
CA ALA A 175 -7.74 -6.40 17.25
C ALA A 175 -8.37 -6.27 18.65
N GLU A 176 -9.08 -5.18 18.93
CA GLU A 176 -9.74 -4.94 20.23
C GLU A 176 -10.81 -6.01 20.55
N ARG A 177 -11.48 -6.51 19.51
CA ARG A 177 -12.50 -7.57 19.64
C ARG A 177 -11.91 -8.97 19.67
N ASN A 178 -10.58 -9.10 19.68
CA ASN A 178 -9.87 -10.37 19.66
C ASN A 178 -10.25 -11.24 18.44
N ILE A 179 -10.42 -10.61 17.27
CA ILE A 179 -10.73 -11.28 16.01
C ILE A 179 -9.43 -11.42 15.19
N PRO A 180 -8.86 -12.63 15.06
CA PRO A 180 -7.69 -12.84 14.23
C PRO A 180 -8.07 -12.75 12.75
N MET A 181 -7.18 -12.19 11.94
CA MET A 181 -7.40 -11.96 10.51
C MET A 181 -6.39 -12.75 9.69
N THR A 182 -6.85 -13.46 8.65
CA THR A 182 -5.98 -14.08 7.66
C THR A 182 -5.67 -13.11 6.51
N MET A 183 -4.68 -13.46 5.68
CA MET A 183 -4.38 -12.77 4.42
C MET A 183 -5.63 -12.66 3.52
N GLU A 184 -6.41 -13.74 3.44
CA GLU A 184 -7.65 -13.78 2.67
C GLU A 184 -8.71 -12.84 3.27
N ASP A 185 -8.84 -12.82 4.60
CA ASP A 185 -9.76 -11.91 5.28
C ASP A 185 -9.40 -10.46 5.00
N TRP A 186 -8.14 -10.04 5.14
CA TRP A 186 -7.73 -8.67 4.84
C TRP A 186 -8.00 -8.28 3.38
N ALA A 187 -7.65 -9.15 2.43
CA ALA A 187 -7.92 -8.90 1.02
C ALA A 187 -9.43 -8.77 0.73
N GLY A 188 -10.23 -9.65 1.33
CA GLY A 188 -11.70 -9.62 1.22
C GLY A 188 -12.31 -8.37 1.86
N LYS A 189 -11.84 -8.00 3.05
CA LYS A 189 -12.32 -6.82 3.78
C LYS A 189 -11.97 -5.53 3.07
N LEU A 190 -10.78 -5.39 2.47
CA LEU A 190 -10.45 -4.22 1.65
C LEU A 190 -11.45 -4.04 0.50
N ASN A 191 -11.78 -5.12 -0.23
CA ASN A 191 -12.77 -5.07 -1.30
C ASN A 191 -14.18 -4.73 -0.76
N ALA A 192 -14.60 -5.35 0.34
CA ALA A 192 -15.89 -5.05 0.95
C ALA A 192 -15.97 -3.59 1.41
N PHE A 193 -14.88 -3.05 1.96
CA PHE A 193 -14.78 -1.68 2.42
C PHE A 193 -14.92 -0.68 1.28
N LEU A 194 -14.28 -0.96 0.13
CA LEU A 194 -14.43 -0.17 -1.09
C LEU A 194 -15.88 -0.12 -1.56
N ARG A 195 -16.54 -1.28 -1.68
CA ARG A 195 -17.95 -1.38 -2.08
C ARG A 195 -18.89 -0.67 -1.11
N PHE A 196 -18.69 -0.86 0.19
CA PHE A 196 -19.52 -0.25 1.23
C PHE A 196 -19.47 1.28 1.20
N ASN A 197 -18.30 1.84 0.85
CA ASN A 197 -18.12 3.28 0.66
C ASN A 197 -18.50 3.77 -0.75
N GLU A 198 -19.34 3.01 -1.45
CA GLU A 198 -19.85 3.31 -2.80
C GLU A 198 -18.73 3.57 -3.83
N ARG A 199 -17.59 2.89 -3.67
CA ARG A 199 -16.47 2.99 -4.60
C ARG A 199 -16.51 1.85 -5.60
N GLU A 200 -16.27 2.20 -6.87
CA GLU A 200 -16.06 1.19 -7.89
C GLU A 200 -14.79 0.38 -7.58
N ILE A 201 -14.88 -0.93 -7.76
CA ILE A 201 -13.73 -1.82 -7.58
C ILE A 201 -13.13 -2.09 -8.96
N LEU A 202 -11.81 -1.91 -9.04
CA LEU A 202 -11.05 -2.38 -10.18
C LEU A 202 -11.11 -3.91 -10.27
N ASP A 203 -11.78 -4.41 -11.31
CA ASP A 203 -11.97 -5.83 -11.64
C ASP A 203 -11.10 -6.30 -12.84
N ASN A 204 -10.36 -5.37 -13.45
CA ASN A 204 -9.50 -5.60 -14.60
C ASN A 204 -8.10 -4.98 -14.35
N PRO A 205 -7.05 -5.37 -15.08
CA PRO A 205 -5.69 -4.83 -14.87
C PRO A 205 -5.51 -3.36 -15.30
N GLY A 206 -6.55 -2.70 -15.82
CA GLY A 206 -6.46 -1.41 -16.49
C GLY A 206 -6.08 -1.53 -17.98
N LYS A 207 -6.15 -0.42 -18.70
CA LYS A 207 -5.89 -0.33 -20.15
C LYS A 207 -4.47 0.09 -20.50
N VAL A 208 -3.72 0.61 -19.53
CA VAL A 208 -2.38 1.19 -19.72
C VAL A 208 -1.39 0.51 -18.79
N THR A 209 -0.25 0.07 -19.34
CA THR A 209 0.83 -0.53 -18.53
C THR A 209 1.67 0.53 -17.84
N GLN A 210 2.37 0.12 -16.77
CA GLN A 210 3.25 1.03 -16.03
C GLN A 210 4.41 1.53 -16.89
N GLU A 211 4.95 0.70 -17.78
CA GLU A 211 6.04 1.07 -18.70
C GLU A 211 5.59 2.14 -19.69
N ILE A 212 4.39 1.99 -20.27
CA ILE A 212 3.82 2.97 -21.21
C ILE A 212 3.59 4.30 -20.48
N ALA A 213 2.98 4.26 -19.30
CA ALA A 213 2.72 5.47 -18.52
C ALA A 213 4.00 6.19 -18.12
N LYS A 214 5.04 5.45 -17.71
CA LYS A 214 6.36 6.01 -17.38
C LYS A 214 7.01 6.66 -18.59
N ALA A 215 7.07 5.96 -19.73
CA ALA A 215 7.66 6.50 -20.96
C ALA A 215 6.92 7.77 -21.42
N PHE A 216 5.59 7.78 -21.33
CA PHE A 216 4.77 8.94 -21.65
C PHE A 216 5.09 10.13 -20.73
N ALA A 217 5.08 9.93 -19.41
CA ALA A 217 5.40 10.99 -18.45
C ALA A 217 6.80 11.55 -18.63
N GLU A 218 7.78 10.69 -18.87
CA GLU A 218 9.15 11.09 -19.16
C GLU A 218 9.24 11.90 -20.45
N SER A 219 8.50 11.54 -21.49
CA SER A 219 8.43 12.33 -22.73
C SER A 219 7.80 13.70 -22.49
N GLU A 220 6.73 13.81 -21.70
CA GLU A 220 6.14 15.10 -21.34
C GLU A 220 7.11 15.93 -20.49
N TYR A 221 7.91 15.28 -19.64
CA TYR A 221 8.92 15.93 -18.82
C TYR A 221 10.02 16.57 -19.67
N GLU A 222 10.54 15.87 -20.68
CA GLU A 222 11.57 16.45 -21.55
C GLU A 222 11.08 17.72 -22.27
N LYS A 223 9.80 17.74 -22.67
CA LYS A 223 9.18 18.95 -23.26
C LYS A 223 9.07 20.07 -22.23
N TYR A 224 8.59 19.76 -21.03
CA TYR A 224 8.37 20.75 -19.97
C TYR A 224 9.68 21.29 -19.38
N ARG A 225 10.75 20.49 -19.32
CA ARG A 225 12.03 20.92 -18.75
C ARG A 225 12.53 22.22 -19.37
N ILE A 226 12.33 22.40 -20.68
CA ILE A 226 12.68 23.64 -21.39
C ILE A 226 11.89 24.84 -20.87
N VAL A 227 10.60 24.66 -20.60
CA VAL A 227 9.72 25.69 -20.02
C VAL A 227 10.15 25.99 -18.59
N GLN A 228 10.37 24.94 -17.78
CA GLN A 228 10.81 25.05 -16.40
C GLN A 228 12.15 25.77 -16.29
N ASP A 229 13.14 25.45 -17.12
CA ASP A 229 14.46 26.07 -17.08
C ASP A 229 14.43 27.56 -17.44
N ARG A 230 13.48 27.98 -18.28
CA ARG A 230 13.25 29.40 -18.60
C ARG A 230 12.55 30.16 -17.48
N LEU A 231 11.65 29.50 -16.75
CA LEU A 231 10.87 30.11 -15.68
C LEU A 231 11.56 30.02 -14.31
N PHE A 232 12.53 29.13 -14.14
CA PHE A 232 13.17 28.88 -12.87
C PHE A 232 14.12 30.01 -12.49
N GLU A 233 13.89 30.58 -11.30
CA GLU A 233 14.76 31.58 -10.69
C GLU A 233 15.44 30.97 -9.44
N SER A 234 16.77 30.90 -9.47
CA SER A 234 17.52 30.35 -8.35
C SER A 234 17.45 31.26 -7.13
N ASP A 235 17.73 30.71 -5.94
CA ASP A 235 17.79 31.52 -4.71
C ASP A 235 18.88 32.60 -4.80
N PHE A 236 19.96 32.32 -5.53
CA PHE A 236 21.00 33.30 -5.84
C PHE A 236 20.45 34.45 -6.69
N ASP A 237 19.73 34.14 -7.77
CA ASP A 237 19.16 35.16 -8.67
C ASP A 237 18.13 36.04 -7.92
N ARG A 238 17.30 35.42 -7.08
CA ARG A 238 16.38 36.14 -6.18
C ARG A 238 17.11 37.06 -5.21
N HIS A 239 18.18 36.57 -4.58
CA HIS A 239 18.96 37.38 -3.63
C HIS A 239 19.63 38.57 -4.29
N ILE A 240 20.20 38.40 -5.49
CA ILE A 240 20.81 39.49 -6.26
C ILE A 240 19.76 40.54 -6.64
N LYS A 241 18.56 40.14 -7.09
CA LYS A 241 17.47 41.08 -7.38
C LYS A 241 17.09 41.92 -6.17
N LEU A 242 16.91 41.29 -5.01
CA LEU A 242 16.56 41.99 -3.77
C LEU A 242 17.64 43.02 -3.38
N LEU A 243 18.92 42.66 -3.48
CA LEU A 243 20.03 43.58 -3.21
C LEU A 243 20.06 44.77 -4.19
N LEU A 244 19.74 44.53 -5.47
CA LEU A 244 19.69 45.58 -6.49
C LEU A 244 18.46 46.49 -6.35
N GLU A 245 17.34 45.99 -5.81
CA GLU A 245 16.14 46.77 -5.51
C GLU A 245 16.33 47.64 -4.25
N ASP A 246 16.94 47.10 -3.19
CA ASP A 246 17.27 47.85 -1.98
C ASP A 246 18.33 48.94 -2.22
N GLY A 247 19.27 48.69 -3.15
CA GLY A 247 20.27 49.68 -3.57
C GLY A 247 19.71 50.82 -4.43
N LYS A 248 18.52 50.67 -5.02
CA LYS A 248 17.83 51.73 -5.79
C LYS A 248 16.91 52.61 -4.94
N ASN A 249 16.52 52.15 -3.75
CA ASN A 249 15.67 52.87 -2.79
C ASN A 249 16.48 53.66 -1.74
N ARG A 250 17.81 53.75 -1.88
CA ARG A 250 18.71 54.60 -1.09
C ARG A 250 19.30 55.69 -1.98
#